data_AF-A0A1D2U2K5-F1
#
_entry.id   AF-A0A1D2U2K5-F1
#
_cell.length_a   1.000
_cell.length_b   1.000
_cell.length_c   1.000
_cell.angle_alpha   90.00
_cell.angle_beta   90.00
_cell.angle_gamma   90.00
#
_symmetry.space_group_name_H-M   'P 1'
#
loop_
_entity.id
_entity.type
_entity.pdbx_description
1 polymer ?
#
loop_
_entity_poly.entity_id
_entity_poly.type
_entity_poly.pdbx_seq_one_letter_code
_entity_poly.pdbx_strand_id
1 'polypeptide(L)'
;MAARLLLSLLTALALVGGGYWWGSSATDNAWAARQAKAAQAAADDLAKETRRADQAAALYLTEHLDQEERYAALDAVYNDLRRRAPLVAVRPAVAHAVASAAPADAPGACADLLDRGPALSLAAVRMWNGALTGTDAPAGACGVAGAADGADAACAEDSGLSLDDAWANHRANAKACADDRQRFRALIDFLNLRQQP
;
A
#
# COMPACT_ATOMS: atom_id res chain seq x y z
N MET A 1 35.42 -86.00 12.24
CA MET A 1 35.02 -84.98 13.23
C MET A 1 35.01 -83.57 12.65
N ALA A 2 35.98 -83.18 11.81
CA ALA A 2 36.03 -81.86 11.18
C ALA A 2 34.76 -81.45 10.41
N ALA A 3 34.17 -82.35 9.61
CA ALA A 3 32.97 -82.03 8.82
C ALA A 3 31.73 -81.68 9.67
N ARG A 4 31.55 -82.32 10.83
CA ARG A 4 30.42 -82.00 11.74
C ARG A 4 30.61 -80.65 12.42
N LEU A 5 31.85 -80.32 12.81
CA LEU A 5 32.21 -79.01 13.35
C LEU A 5 31.99 -77.88 12.34
N LEU A 6 32.36 -78.10 11.08
CA LEU A 6 32.14 -77.16 9.99
C LEU A 6 30.63 -76.93 9.72
N LEU A 7 29.84 -78.00 9.73
CA LEU A 7 28.39 -77.92 9.55
C LEU A 7 27.72 -77.12 10.67
N SER A 8 28.12 -77.36 11.93
CA SER A 8 27.60 -76.62 13.09
C SER A 8 28.01 -75.15 13.09
N LEU A 9 29.21 -74.83 12.59
CA LEU A 9 29.68 -73.45 12.50
C LEU A 9 28.88 -72.67 11.43
N LEU A 10 28.60 -73.32 10.29
CA LEU A 10 27.81 -72.72 9.21
C LEU A 10 26.36 -72.46 9.61
N THR A 11 25.72 -73.39 10.33
CA THR A 11 24.35 -73.16 10.85
C THR A 11 24.31 -72.06 11.90
N ALA A 12 25.31 -71.98 12.79
CA ALA A 12 25.41 -70.90 13.75
C ALA A 12 25.59 -69.52 13.06
N LEU A 13 26.47 -69.43 12.05
CA LEU A 13 26.66 -68.22 11.26
C LEU A 13 25.41 -67.82 10.47
N ALA A 14 24.68 -68.79 9.91
CA ALA A 14 23.44 -68.53 9.18
C ALA A 14 22.32 -68.00 10.09
N LEU A 15 22.20 -68.53 11.31
CA LEU A 15 21.22 -68.06 12.30
C LEU A 15 21.54 -66.64 12.79
N VAL A 16 22.81 -66.36 13.09
CA VAL A 16 23.24 -65.03 13.55
C VAL A 16 23.13 -64.00 12.43
N GLY A 17 23.61 -64.32 11.22
CA GLY A 17 23.54 -63.44 10.05
C GLY A 17 22.10 -63.17 9.60
N GLY A 18 21.24 -64.20 9.59
CA GLY A 18 19.82 -64.08 9.25
C GLY A 18 19.04 -63.25 10.26
N GLY A 19 19.28 -63.45 11.57
CA GLY A 19 18.65 -62.65 12.63
C GLY A 19 19.07 -61.18 12.60
N TYR A 20 20.36 -60.90 12.34
CA TYR A 20 20.87 -59.54 12.21
C TYR A 20 20.26 -58.80 11.00
N TRP A 21 20.22 -59.45 9.84
CA TRP A 21 19.65 -58.87 8.61
C TRP A 21 18.12 -58.65 8.70
N TRP A 22 17.40 -59.58 9.33
CA TRP A 22 15.96 -59.43 9.54
C TRP A 22 15.65 -58.32 10.56
N GLY A 23 16.44 -58.21 11.62
CA GLY A 23 16.34 -57.12 12.58
C GLY A 23 16.63 -55.74 11.96
N SER A 24 17.70 -55.62 11.17
CA SER A 24 18.07 -54.35 10.51
C SER A 24 17.02 -53.92 9.49
N SER A 25 16.54 -54.85 8.66
CA SER A 25 15.48 -54.54 7.68
C SER A 25 14.15 -54.17 8.34
N ALA A 26 13.78 -54.81 9.46
CA ALA A 26 12.59 -54.42 10.22
C ALA A 26 12.71 -53.01 10.83
N THR A 27 13.89 -52.65 11.34
CA THR A 27 14.13 -51.29 11.86
C THR A 27 14.13 -50.24 10.76
N ASP A 28 14.72 -50.55 9.60
CA ASP A 28 14.75 -49.65 8.45
C ASP A 28 13.34 -49.42 7.89
N ASN A 29 12.54 -50.49 7.76
CA ASN A 29 11.14 -50.41 7.34
C ASN A 29 10.30 -49.58 8.33
N ALA A 30 10.49 -49.78 9.63
CA ALA A 30 9.78 -49.00 10.65
C ALA A 30 10.21 -47.52 10.68
N TRP A 31 11.49 -47.24 10.41
CA TRP A 31 11.98 -45.88 10.25
C TRP A 31 11.41 -45.22 8.99
N ALA A 32 11.46 -45.90 7.85
CA ALA A 32 10.90 -45.42 6.58
C ALA A 32 9.39 -45.16 6.69
N ALA A 33 8.63 -46.05 7.33
CA ALA A 33 7.20 -45.86 7.56
C ALA A 33 6.90 -44.64 8.44
N ARG A 34 7.68 -44.41 9.51
CA ARG A 34 7.56 -43.22 10.35
C ARG A 34 7.91 -41.95 9.58
N GLN A 35 8.95 -41.99 8.75
CA GLN A 35 9.35 -40.85 7.95
C GLN A 35 8.32 -40.51 6.88
N ALA A 36 7.75 -41.52 6.20
CA ALA A 36 6.67 -41.33 5.24
C ALA A 36 5.43 -40.70 5.92
N LYS A 37 5.06 -41.16 7.11
CA LYS A 37 3.95 -40.59 7.88
C LYS A 37 4.22 -39.14 8.29
N ALA A 38 5.44 -38.82 8.71
CA ALA A 38 5.84 -37.45 9.04
C ALA A 38 5.81 -36.53 7.81
N ALA A 39 6.29 -37.02 6.66
CA ALA A 39 6.23 -36.28 5.40
C ALA A 39 4.79 -36.03 4.95
N GLN A 40 3.91 -37.03 5.10
CA GLN A 40 2.50 -36.88 4.77
C GLN A 40 1.80 -35.88 5.68
N ALA A 41 2.04 -35.94 7.00
CA ALA A 41 1.51 -34.96 7.93
C ALA A 41 1.98 -33.53 7.60
N ALA A 42 3.26 -33.35 7.27
CA ALA A 42 3.80 -32.06 6.87
C ALA A 42 3.17 -31.55 5.55
N ALA A 43 2.92 -32.44 4.59
CA ALA A 43 2.24 -32.10 3.34
C ALA A 43 0.77 -31.70 3.57
N ASP A 44 0.06 -32.41 4.44
CA ASP A 44 -1.32 -32.09 4.81
C ASP A 44 -1.41 -30.74 5.53
N ASP A 45 -0.47 -30.44 6.42
CA ASP A 45 -0.42 -29.16 7.12
C ASP A 45 -0.06 -28.01 6.17
N LEU A 46 0.90 -28.21 5.26
CA LEU A 46 1.19 -27.25 4.20
C LEU A 46 -0.06 -26.99 3.33
N ALA A 47 -0.78 -28.05 2.94
CA ALA A 47 -1.97 -27.91 2.10
C ALA A 47 -3.11 -27.16 2.82
N LYS A 48 -3.26 -27.33 4.15
CA LYS A 48 -4.20 -26.52 4.95
C LYS A 48 -3.79 -25.06 4.96
N GLU A 49 -2.50 -24.78 5.18
CA GLU A 49 -1.98 -23.41 5.19
C GLU A 49 -2.13 -22.73 3.83
N THR A 50 -1.86 -23.44 2.72
CA THR A 50 -2.10 -22.92 1.37
C THR A 50 -3.56 -22.57 1.16
N ARG A 51 -4.50 -23.46 1.47
CA ARG A 51 -5.94 -23.17 1.34
C ARG A 51 -6.37 -21.95 2.16
N ARG A 52 -5.84 -21.81 3.36
CA ARG A 52 -6.11 -20.67 4.24
C ARG A 52 -5.58 -19.36 3.64
N ALA A 53 -4.35 -19.38 3.11
CA ALA A 53 -3.76 -18.23 2.43
C ALA A 53 -4.56 -17.86 1.17
N ASP A 54 -4.95 -18.83 0.36
CA ASP A 54 -5.77 -18.62 -0.84
C ASP A 54 -7.13 -18.00 -0.50
N GLN A 55 -7.79 -18.50 0.55
CA GLN A 55 -9.06 -17.95 1.01
C GLN A 55 -8.91 -16.50 1.49
N ALA A 56 -7.88 -16.19 2.29
CA ALA A 56 -7.63 -14.83 2.75
C ALA A 56 -7.31 -13.88 1.58
N ALA A 57 -6.52 -14.33 0.60
CA ALA A 57 -6.22 -13.56 -0.60
C ALA A 57 -7.48 -13.28 -1.44
N ALA A 58 -8.36 -14.27 -1.59
CA ALA A 58 -9.62 -14.11 -2.31
C ALA A 58 -10.57 -13.11 -1.63
N LEU A 59 -10.66 -13.15 -0.30
CA LEU A 59 -11.45 -12.18 0.48
C LEU A 59 -10.89 -10.76 0.31
N TYR A 60 -9.58 -10.57 0.51
CA TYR A 60 -8.93 -9.28 0.30
C TYR A 60 -9.16 -8.75 -1.11
N LEU A 61 -8.99 -9.59 -2.14
CA LEU A 61 -9.17 -9.15 -3.53
C LEU A 61 -10.61 -8.71 -3.80
N THR A 62 -11.60 -9.43 -3.25
CA THR A 62 -13.01 -9.07 -3.39
C THR A 62 -13.29 -7.69 -2.77
N GLU A 63 -12.84 -7.47 -1.54
CA GLU A 63 -13.00 -6.18 -0.86
C GLU A 63 -12.23 -5.05 -1.56
N HIS A 64 -11.07 -5.34 -2.12
CA HIS A 64 -10.26 -4.36 -2.84
C HIS A 64 -10.96 -3.91 -4.13
N LEU A 65 -11.54 -4.85 -4.89
CA LEU A 65 -12.31 -4.52 -6.09
C LEU A 65 -13.57 -3.70 -5.76
N ASP A 66 -14.29 -4.04 -4.68
CA ASP A 66 -15.43 -3.26 -4.19
C ASP A 66 -15.03 -1.84 -3.76
N GLN A 67 -13.86 -1.69 -3.14
CA GLN A 67 -13.30 -0.37 -2.82
C GLN A 67 -12.97 0.44 -4.08
N GLU A 68 -12.33 -0.16 -5.07
CA GLU A 68 -12.05 0.49 -6.37
C GLU A 68 -13.33 0.95 -7.07
N GLU A 69 -14.37 0.11 -7.09
CA GLU A 69 -15.68 0.46 -7.66
C GLU A 69 -16.32 1.66 -6.95
N ARG A 70 -16.31 1.66 -5.61
CA ARG A 70 -16.81 2.81 -4.82
C ARG A 70 -16.06 4.10 -5.14
N TYR A 71 -14.73 4.03 -5.29
CA TYR A 71 -13.93 5.20 -5.66
C TYR A 71 -14.23 5.68 -7.08
N ALA A 72 -14.43 4.77 -8.03
CA ALA A 72 -14.84 5.12 -9.39
C ALA A 72 -16.22 5.80 -9.42
N ALA A 73 -17.18 5.29 -8.65
CA ALA A 73 -18.50 5.89 -8.50
C ALA A 73 -18.41 7.30 -7.87
N LEU A 74 -17.59 7.47 -6.83
CA LEU A 74 -17.38 8.77 -6.20
C LEU A 74 -16.74 9.78 -7.15
N ASP A 75 -15.75 9.37 -7.96
CA ASP A 75 -15.12 10.23 -8.95
C ASP A 75 -16.12 10.65 -10.04
N ALA A 76 -16.98 9.74 -10.50
CA ALA A 76 -18.04 10.07 -11.45
C ALA A 76 -19.01 11.13 -10.89
N VAL A 77 -19.46 10.97 -9.64
CA VAL A 77 -20.34 11.95 -8.95
C VAL A 77 -19.63 13.28 -8.77
N TYR A 78 -18.36 13.28 -8.37
CA TYR A 78 -17.55 14.48 -8.22
C TYR A 78 -17.41 15.26 -9.53
N ASN A 79 -17.04 14.56 -10.61
CA ASN A 79 -16.90 15.18 -11.94
C ASN A 79 -18.23 15.75 -12.43
N ASP A 80 -19.34 15.07 -12.15
CA ASP A 80 -20.67 15.56 -12.50
C ASP A 80 -21.10 16.80 -11.71
N LEU A 81 -20.73 16.88 -10.43
CA LEU A 81 -20.91 18.10 -9.62
C LEU A 81 -20.05 19.25 -10.17
N ARG A 82 -18.78 18.99 -10.48
CA ARG A 82 -17.85 20.00 -11.02
C ARG A 82 -18.34 20.61 -12.33
N ARG A 83 -18.98 19.81 -13.19
CA ARG A 83 -19.58 20.31 -14.45
C ARG A 83 -20.80 21.21 -14.23
N ARG A 84 -21.55 21.00 -13.15
CA ARG A 84 -22.84 21.67 -12.91
C ARG A 84 -22.74 22.90 -12.01
N ALA A 85 -21.74 22.96 -11.14
CA ALA A 85 -21.58 24.05 -10.18
C ALA A 85 -20.11 24.52 -10.12
N PRO A 86 -19.84 25.83 -10.20
CA PRO A 86 -18.52 26.35 -9.89
C PRO A 86 -18.25 26.14 -8.40
N LEU A 87 -17.43 25.14 -8.07
CA LEU A 87 -17.09 24.79 -6.68
C LEU A 87 -16.19 25.83 -6.01
N VAL A 88 -15.65 26.79 -6.78
CA VAL A 88 -14.85 27.92 -6.29
C VAL A 88 -15.54 29.22 -6.70
N ALA A 89 -16.19 29.87 -5.74
CA ALA A 89 -16.62 31.25 -5.92
C ALA A 89 -15.39 32.16 -5.74
N VAL A 90 -14.82 32.62 -6.85
CA VAL A 90 -13.80 33.67 -6.81
C VAL A 90 -14.47 34.93 -6.29
N ARG A 91 -14.22 35.30 -5.03
CA ARG A 91 -14.55 36.64 -4.55
C ARG A 91 -13.52 37.58 -5.16
N PRO A 92 -13.92 38.65 -5.88
CA PRO A 92 -12.97 39.62 -6.37
C PRO A 92 -12.18 40.16 -5.17
N ALA A 93 -10.85 40.17 -5.30
CA ALA A 93 -9.99 40.78 -4.30
C ALA A 93 -10.45 42.22 -4.10
N VAL A 94 -10.75 42.59 -2.85
CA VAL A 94 -11.09 43.96 -2.51
C VAL A 94 -9.82 44.77 -2.74
N ALA A 95 -9.74 45.47 -3.87
CA ALA A 95 -8.64 46.35 -4.19
C ALA A 95 -8.52 47.38 -3.05
N HIS A 96 -7.53 47.21 -2.18
CA HIS A 96 -7.07 48.30 -1.34
C HIS A 96 -6.44 49.30 -2.30
N ALA A 97 -7.12 50.42 -2.50
CA ALA A 97 -6.68 51.50 -3.36
C ALA A 97 -5.33 52.04 -2.85
N VAL A 98 -4.24 51.57 -3.45
CA VAL A 98 -2.96 52.29 -3.42
C VAL A 98 -2.92 53.09 -4.71
N ALA A 99 -3.21 54.38 -4.59
CA ALA A 99 -3.15 55.32 -5.68
C ALA A 99 -1.71 55.52 -6.14
N SER A 100 -1.29 54.81 -7.19
CA SER A 100 -0.14 55.18 -8.02
C SER A 100 -0.37 54.69 -9.45
N ALA A 101 -0.40 55.62 -10.40
CA ALA A 101 -0.74 55.38 -11.80
C ALA A 101 0.22 54.44 -12.55
N ALA A 102 -0.33 53.47 -13.28
CA ALA A 102 0.29 52.78 -14.42
C ALA A 102 -0.83 52.23 -15.36
N PRO A 103 -0.58 52.08 -16.67
CA PRO A 103 -1.60 52.28 -17.69
C PRO A 103 -2.56 51.09 -17.86
N ALA A 104 -3.77 51.43 -18.27
CA ALA A 104 -4.80 50.51 -18.71
C ALA A 104 -4.38 49.81 -20.01
N ASP A 105 -4.24 48.48 -19.98
CA ASP A 105 -4.76 47.56 -21.00
C ASP A 105 -4.38 46.11 -20.70
N ALA A 106 -5.40 45.28 -20.40
CA ALA A 106 -5.61 43.95 -20.97
C ALA A 106 -6.92 43.35 -20.41
N PRO A 107 -8.07 43.54 -21.08
CA PRO A 107 -9.33 42.90 -20.71
C PRO A 107 -9.32 41.35 -20.80
N GLY A 108 -8.22 40.74 -21.26
CA GLY A 108 -8.08 39.30 -21.45
C GLY A 108 -7.49 38.52 -20.27
N ALA A 109 -6.75 39.16 -19.35
CA ALA A 109 -6.03 38.46 -18.29
C ALA A 109 -6.97 37.83 -17.24
N CYS A 110 -8.08 38.51 -16.92
CA CYS A 110 -9.10 37.98 -16.01
C CYS A 110 -9.95 36.86 -16.65
N ALA A 111 -10.14 36.88 -17.97
CA ALA A 111 -10.88 35.85 -18.68
C ALA A 111 -10.06 34.55 -18.80
N ASP A 112 -8.76 34.66 -19.08
CA ASP A 112 -7.83 33.53 -19.13
C ASP A 112 -7.63 32.85 -17.76
N LEU A 113 -7.69 33.62 -16.66
CA LEU A 113 -7.65 33.10 -15.29
C LEU A 113 -8.94 32.37 -14.89
N LEU A 114 -10.09 32.76 -15.46
CA LEU A 114 -11.35 32.03 -15.28
C LEU A 114 -11.36 30.72 -16.05
N ASP A 115 -10.65 30.64 -17.19
CA ASP A 115 -10.60 29.44 -18.03
C ASP A 115 -9.54 28.43 -17.57
N ARG A 116 -8.39 28.89 -17.03
CA ARG A 116 -7.34 28.04 -16.44
C ARG A 116 -7.54 27.71 -14.95
N GLY A 117 -8.44 28.42 -14.27
CA GLY A 117 -8.59 28.33 -12.81
C GLY A 117 -7.44 29.00 -12.06
N PRO A 118 -7.57 29.16 -10.72
CA PRO A 118 -6.55 29.82 -9.93
C PRO A 118 -5.27 28.97 -9.84
N ALA A 119 -4.14 29.57 -10.24
CA ALA A 119 -2.80 29.03 -10.01
C ALA A 119 -2.38 29.22 -8.55
N LEU A 120 -1.59 28.29 -8.04
CA LEU A 120 -1.03 28.33 -6.69
C LEU A 120 0.32 29.05 -6.73
N SER A 121 0.56 29.92 -5.76
CA SER A 121 1.89 30.47 -5.55
C SER A 121 2.80 29.48 -4.82
N LEU A 122 4.11 29.68 -4.89
CA LEU A 122 5.06 28.90 -4.10
C LEU A 122 4.77 28.97 -2.59
N ALA A 123 4.27 30.12 -2.09
CA ALA A 123 3.79 30.24 -0.70
C ALA A 123 2.59 29.32 -0.41
N ALA A 124 1.61 29.25 -1.31
CA ALA A 124 0.44 28.41 -1.16
C ALA A 124 0.80 26.92 -1.16
N VAL A 125 1.69 26.49 -2.07
CA VAL A 125 2.20 25.11 -2.13
C VAL A 125 2.99 24.76 -0.86
N ARG A 126 3.80 25.69 -0.35
CA ARG A 126 4.54 25.50 0.91
C ARG A 126 3.59 25.32 2.09
N MET A 127 2.58 26.18 2.22
CA MET A 127 1.56 26.08 3.28
C MET A 127 0.84 24.74 3.21
N TRP A 128 0.44 24.32 2.00
CA TRP A 128 -0.18 23.02 1.77
C TRP A 128 0.71 21.88 2.26
N ASN A 129 1.96 21.82 1.80
CA ASN A 129 2.89 20.76 2.17
C ASN A 129 3.13 20.72 3.69
N GLY A 130 3.22 21.88 4.34
CA GLY A 130 3.34 21.97 5.80
C GLY A 130 2.12 21.38 6.52
N ALA A 131 0.91 21.66 6.04
CA ALA A 131 -0.31 21.08 6.58
C ALA A 131 -0.36 19.54 6.41
N LEU A 132 0.15 19.00 5.30
CA LEU A 132 0.23 17.55 5.08
C LEU A 132 1.27 16.87 5.98
N THR A 133 2.39 17.52 6.27
CA THR A 133 3.46 16.94 7.10
C THR A 133 3.31 17.28 8.58
N GLY A 134 2.24 17.96 8.98
CA GLY A 134 2.02 18.41 10.36
C GLY A 134 3.12 19.34 10.89
N THR A 135 3.88 19.96 9.98
CA THR A 135 4.98 20.86 10.32
C THR A 135 4.61 22.22 9.77
N ASP A 136 4.11 23.09 10.64
CA ASP A 136 3.85 24.47 10.28
C ASP A 136 5.17 25.10 9.81
N ALA A 137 5.19 25.63 8.59
CA ALA A 137 6.34 26.37 8.13
C ALA A 137 6.56 27.57 9.08
N PRO A 138 7.82 27.86 9.47
CA PRO A 138 8.11 28.98 10.36
C PRO A 138 7.56 30.28 9.76
N ALA A 139 6.88 31.06 10.60
CA ALA A 139 6.37 32.38 10.23
C ALA A 139 7.51 33.25 9.67
N GLY A 140 7.34 33.81 8.47
CA GLY A 140 8.30 34.69 7.81
C GLY A 140 9.15 34.07 6.69
N ALA A 141 8.98 32.78 6.35
CA ALA A 141 9.66 32.19 5.18
C ALA A 141 9.00 32.55 3.84
N CYS A 142 7.69 32.79 3.87
CA CYS A 142 6.88 33.49 2.90
C CYS A 142 5.81 34.19 3.74
N GLY A 143 5.61 35.50 3.60
CA GLY A 143 4.46 36.18 4.20
C GLY A 143 3.13 35.60 3.70
N VAL A 144 2.01 36.09 4.24
CA VAL A 144 0.71 35.85 3.61
C VAL A 144 0.78 36.30 2.14
N ALA A 145 0.35 35.45 1.21
CA ALA A 145 0.45 35.72 -0.22
C ALA A 145 -0.08 37.13 -0.56
N GLY A 146 0.79 38.00 -1.09
CA GLY A 146 0.44 39.37 -1.48
C GLY A 146 1.13 40.52 -0.72
N ALA A 147 2.06 40.26 0.20
CA ALA A 147 2.95 41.31 0.72
C ALA A 147 4.07 41.60 -0.28
N ALA A 148 4.33 42.87 -0.60
CA ALA A 148 5.00 43.26 -1.84
C ALA A 148 6.54 43.50 -1.75
N ASP A 149 7.20 43.20 -0.63
CA ASP A 149 8.63 43.54 -0.44
C ASP A 149 9.53 42.32 -0.14
N GLY A 150 10.62 42.15 -0.89
CA GLY A 150 11.68 41.17 -0.59
C GLY A 150 11.28 39.70 -0.84
N ALA A 151 11.64 38.78 0.07
CA ALA A 151 11.39 37.33 -0.03
C ALA A 151 9.92 36.96 -0.39
N ASP A 152 8.98 37.88 -0.13
CA ASP A 152 7.58 37.75 -0.49
C ASP A 152 7.30 37.78 -2.00
N ALA A 153 8.18 38.41 -2.80
CA ALA A 153 8.07 38.42 -4.27
C ALA A 153 8.33 37.03 -4.88
N ALA A 154 9.39 36.34 -4.44
CA ALA A 154 9.67 34.97 -4.87
C ALA A 154 8.58 34.00 -4.39
N CYS A 155 8.02 34.23 -3.20
CA CYS A 155 6.92 33.46 -2.65
C CYS A 155 5.56 33.68 -3.36
N ALA A 156 5.40 34.81 -4.05
CA ALA A 156 4.25 35.13 -4.86
C ALA A 156 4.35 34.57 -6.30
N GLU A 157 5.51 34.03 -6.70
CA GLU A 157 5.68 33.41 -8.01
C GLU A 157 4.75 32.21 -8.19
N ASP A 158 4.28 32.04 -9.43
CA ASP A 158 3.49 30.90 -9.87
C ASP A 158 4.31 29.61 -9.69
N SER A 159 3.75 28.65 -8.96
CA SER A 159 4.39 27.35 -8.77
C SER A 159 4.24 26.44 -9.99
N GLY A 160 3.45 26.84 -11.00
CA GLY A 160 3.05 26.02 -12.12
C GLY A 160 2.05 24.92 -11.73
N LEU A 161 1.44 25.01 -10.54
CA LEU A 161 0.42 24.07 -10.06
C LEU A 161 -0.91 24.80 -9.94
N SER A 162 -1.95 24.21 -10.49
CA SER A 162 -3.32 24.68 -10.31
C SER A 162 -3.93 24.13 -9.01
N LEU A 163 -5.03 24.73 -8.58
CA LEU A 163 -5.85 24.18 -7.51
C LEU A 163 -6.39 22.77 -7.86
N ASP A 164 -6.66 22.50 -9.14
CA ASP A 164 -7.09 21.19 -9.63
C ASP A 164 -5.99 20.13 -9.46
N ASP A 165 -4.74 20.46 -9.79
CA ASP A 165 -3.59 19.55 -9.62
C ASP A 165 -3.44 19.12 -8.17
N ALA A 166 -3.60 20.09 -7.29
CA ALA A 166 -3.37 19.88 -5.89
C ALA A 166 -4.55 19.10 -5.25
N TRP A 167 -5.81 19.34 -5.66
CA TRP A 167 -6.93 18.46 -5.28
C TRP A 167 -6.76 17.04 -5.83
N ALA A 168 -6.27 16.88 -7.05
CA ALA A 168 -5.94 15.57 -7.60
C ALA A 168 -4.88 14.86 -6.75
N ASN A 169 -3.84 15.57 -6.32
CA ASN A 169 -2.83 15.04 -5.39
C ASN A 169 -3.46 14.60 -4.06
N HIS A 170 -4.34 15.40 -3.48
CA HIS A 170 -5.00 15.04 -2.21
C HIS A 170 -5.85 13.77 -2.34
N ARG A 171 -6.62 13.65 -3.43
CA ARG A 171 -7.42 12.45 -3.72
C ARG A 171 -6.54 11.21 -3.89
N ALA A 172 -5.45 11.33 -4.64
CA ALA A 172 -4.49 10.24 -4.83
C ALA A 172 -3.85 9.79 -3.50
N ASN A 173 -3.39 10.74 -2.68
CA ASN A 173 -2.80 10.45 -1.37
C ASN A 173 -3.82 9.81 -0.43
N ALA A 174 -5.05 10.32 -0.38
CA ALA A 174 -6.11 9.77 0.45
C ALA A 174 -6.48 8.34 0.04
N LYS A 175 -6.57 8.07 -1.26
CA LYS A 175 -6.79 6.72 -1.80
C LYS A 175 -5.66 5.77 -1.41
N ALA A 176 -4.40 6.16 -1.66
CA ALA A 176 -3.24 5.35 -1.29
C ALA A 176 -3.21 5.02 0.22
N CYS A 177 -3.52 5.99 1.08
CA CYS A 177 -3.64 5.76 2.52
C CYS A 177 -4.74 4.75 2.89
N ALA A 178 -5.88 4.81 2.20
CA ALA A 178 -6.98 3.88 2.42
C ALA A 178 -6.61 2.46 1.96
N ASP A 179 -5.96 2.32 0.81
CA ASP A 179 -5.50 1.04 0.27
C ASP A 179 -4.46 0.39 1.19
N ASP A 180 -3.50 1.17 1.70
CA ASP A 180 -2.52 0.66 2.66
C ASP A 180 -3.18 0.21 3.97
N ARG A 181 -4.13 0.98 4.50
CA ARG A 181 -4.90 0.58 5.69
C ARG A 181 -5.69 -0.71 5.46
N GLN A 182 -6.28 -0.88 4.29
CA GLN A 182 -6.99 -2.11 3.92
C GLN A 182 -6.03 -3.30 3.89
N ARG A 183 -4.87 -3.16 3.22
CA ARG A 183 -3.83 -4.20 3.16
C ARG A 183 -3.34 -4.61 4.54
N PHE A 184 -3.03 -3.63 5.40
CA PHE A 184 -2.58 -3.91 6.76
C PHE A 184 -3.66 -4.60 7.58
N ARG A 185 -4.93 -4.20 7.44
CA ARG A 185 -6.05 -4.88 8.11
C ARG A 185 -6.17 -6.34 7.66
N ALA A 186 -6.15 -6.60 6.36
CA ALA A 186 -6.20 -7.96 5.83
C ALA A 186 -5.04 -8.84 6.33
N LEU A 187 -3.82 -8.28 6.42
CA LEU A 187 -2.67 -8.98 7.00
C LEU A 187 -2.87 -9.28 8.49
N ILE A 188 -3.34 -8.30 9.27
CA ILE A 188 -3.63 -8.46 10.69
C ILE A 188 -4.67 -9.57 10.89
N ASP A 189 -5.74 -9.57 10.11
CA ASP A 189 -6.81 -10.57 10.21
C ASP A 189 -6.29 -11.97 9.87
N PHE A 190 -5.48 -12.11 8.80
CA PHE A 190 -4.83 -13.38 8.46
C PHE A 190 -3.90 -13.91 9.57
N LEU A 191 -3.14 -13.03 10.21
CA LEU A 191 -2.24 -13.38 11.30
C LEU A 191 -3.01 -13.73 12.59
N ASN A 192 -4.09 -13.01 12.89
CA ASN A 192 -4.92 -13.26 14.08
C ASN A 192 -5.72 -14.56 13.97
N LEU A 193 -6.21 -14.91 12.78
CA LEU A 193 -6.85 -16.20 12.51
C LEU A 193 -5.89 -17.38 12.74
N ARG A 194 -4.57 -17.16 12.72
CA ARG A 194 -3.56 -18.19 13.07
C ARG A 194 -3.42 -18.41 14.58
N GLN A 195 -3.80 -17.42 15.40
CA GLN A 195 -3.60 -17.44 16.85
C GLN A 195 -4.79 -18.02 17.62
N GLN A 196 -5.94 -18.21 16.96
CA GLN A 196 -7.09 -18.85 17.55
C GLN A 196 -6.90 -20.38 17.49
N PRO A 197 -6.97 -21.09 18.63
CA PRO A 197 -6.72 -22.53 18.71
C PRO A 197 -7.80 -23.39 18.03
#